data_AF-A0A8T6VPI4-F1
#
_entry.id   AF-A0A8T6VPI4-F1
#
_cell.length_a   1.000
_cell.length_b   1.000
_cell.length_c   1.000
_cell.angle_alpha   90.00
_cell.angle_beta   90.00
_cell.angle_gamma   90.00
#
_symmetry.space_group_name_H-M   'P 1'
#
loop_
_entity.id
_entity.type
_entity.pdbx_description
1 polymer ?
#
loop_
_entity_poly.entity_id
_entity_poly.type
_entity_poly.pdbx_seq_one_letter_code
_entity_poly.pdbx_strand_id
1 'polypeptide(L)' 'PKTQLQKLVKSFDGLVIIDEAYGAFGKYSLASLTKTQKNLIVVDTFSKSFGMAGLRLGYFIANKEFTDTFNRILQYP' A
#
# COMPACT_ATOMS: atom_id res chain seq x y z
N PRO A 1 -1.99 -17.10 6.47
CA PRO A 1 -1.93 -16.03 5.42
C PRO A 1 -1.53 -14.65 5.98
N LYS A 2 -2.42 -13.94 6.71
CA LYS A 2 -2.11 -12.60 7.25
C LYS A 2 -0.88 -12.59 8.16
N THR A 3 -0.80 -13.53 9.10
CA THR A 3 0.34 -13.67 10.03
C THR A 3 1.65 -13.99 9.31
N GLN A 4 1.60 -14.72 8.19
CA GLN A 4 2.80 -15.02 7.38
C GLN A 4 3.30 -13.77 6.66
N LEU A 5 2.39 -12.97 6.07
CA LEU A 5 2.74 -11.68 5.47
C LEU A 5 3.30 -10.71 6.51
N GLN A 6 2.71 -10.66 7.71
CA GLN A 6 3.24 -9.87 8.82
C GLN A 6 4.66 -10.29 9.23
N LYS A 7 4.94 -11.60 9.25
CA LYS A 7 6.30 -12.10 9.52
C LYS A 7 7.27 -11.70 8.41
N LEU A 8 6.86 -11.84 7.14
CA LEU A 8 7.66 -11.46 5.98
C LEU A 8 8.01 -9.96 6.00
N VAL A 9 7.03 -9.09 6.25
CA VAL A 9 7.26 -7.64 6.36
C VAL A 9 8.25 -7.32 7.47
N LYS A 10 8.17 -8.03 8.60
CA LYS A 10 9.07 -7.83 9.74
C LYS A 10 10.48 -8.38 9.53
N SER A 11 10.64 -9.44 8.74
CA SER A 11 11.93 -10.11 8.53
C SER A 11 12.69 -9.61 7.31
N PHE A 12 12.07 -8.78 6.47
CA PHE A 12 12.67 -8.29 5.24
C PHE A 12 13.19 -6.87 5.43
N ASP A 13 14.49 -6.68 5.20
CA ASP A 13 15.16 -5.38 5.41
C ASP A 13 14.83 -4.36 4.31
N GLY A 14 14.30 -4.80 3.17
CA GLY A 14 13.92 -3.95 2.06
C GLY A 14 12.49 -3.42 2.12
N LEU A 15 12.12 -2.63 1.12
CA LEU A 15 10.77 -2.15 0.92
C LEU A 15 9.84 -3.28 0.46
N VAL A 16 8.70 -3.43 1.11
CA VAL A 16 7.65 -4.37 0.75
C VAL A 16 6.44 -3.59 0.25
N ILE A 17 6.04 -3.87 -0.99
CA ILE A 17 4.84 -3.31 -1.59
C ILE A 17 3.81 -4.43 -1.71
N ILE A 18 2.62 -4.20 -1.14
CA ILE A 18 1.49 -5.12 -1.24
C ILE A 18 0.42 -4.46 -2.10
N ASP A 19 0.12 -5.09 -3.23
CA ASP A 19 -0.97 -4.68 -4.12
C ASP A 19 -2.29 -5.27 -3.61
N GLU A 20 -3.15 -4.40 -3.11
CA GLU A 20 -4.52 -4.67 -2.67
C GLU A 20 -5.57 -4.20 -3.68
N ALA A 21 -5.30 -4.23 -4.99
CA ALA A 21 -6.29 -3.87 -6.03
C ALA A 21 -7.62 -4.65 -5.98
N TYR A 22 -7.64 -5.80 -5.30
CA TYR A 22 -8.83 -6.61 -5.02
C TYR A 22 -9.13 -6.70 -3.51
N GLY A 23 -8.53 -5.84 -2.69
CA GLY A 23 -8.58 -5.86 -1.24
C GLY A 23 -10.00 -5.74 -0.68
N ALA A 24 -10.89 -5.01 -1.38
CA ALA A 24 -12.31 -4.90 -0.99
C ALA A 24 -13.07 -6.24 -1.09
N PHE A 25 -12.57 -7.21 -1.86
CA PHE A 25 -13.13 -8.57 -1.94
C PHE A 25 -12.39 -9.56 -1.02
N GLY A 26 -11.34 -9.09 -0.35
CA GLY A 26 -10.50 -9.88 0.55
C GLY A 26 -11.05 -9.96 1.98
N LYS A 27 -10.53 -10.91 2.76
CA LYS A 27 -10.90 -11.10 4.17
C LYS A 27 -10.19 -10.15 5.13
N TYR A 28 -9.08 -9.54 4.69
CA TYR A 28 -8.26 -8.65 5.51
C TYR A 28 -7.43 -7.71 4.64
N SER A 29 -7.09 -6.54 5.18
CA SER A 29 -6.09 -5.62 4.66
C SER A 29 -4.88 -5.56 5.60
N LEU A 30 -3.72 -5.21 5.05
CA LEU A 30 -2.48 -4.90 5.76
C LEU A 30 -2.24 -3.40 5.91
N ALA A 31 -3.15 -2.53 5.44
CA ALA A 31 -3.02 -1.08 5.53
C ALA A 31 -2.74 -0.58 6.95
N SER A 32 -3.39 -1.15 7.98
CA SER A 32 -3.15 -0.76 9.38
C SER A 32 -1.73 -1.05 9.87
N LEU A 33 -1.03 -2.00 9.24
CA LEU A 33 0.33 -2.41 9.62
C LEU A 33 1.37 -1.35 9.24
N THR A 34 1.09 -0.54 8.22
CA THR A 34 1.95 0.58 7.76
C THR A 34 2.22 1.61 8.86
N LYS A 35 1.34 1.72 9.86
CA LYS A 35 1.54 2.55 11.06
C LYS A 35 2.73 2.10 11.92
N THR A 36 3.05 0.81 11.88
CA THR A 36 4.12 0.20 12.71
C THR A 36 5.31 -0.30 11.91
N GLN A 37 5.12 -0.62 10.63
CA GLN A 37 6.15 -1.16 9.75
C GLN A 37 6.51 -0.11 8.70
N LYS A 38 7.68 0.51 8.87
CA LYS A 38 8.14 1.61 8.01
C LYS A 38 8.47 1.18 6.58
N ASN A 39 8.79 -0.10 6.39
CA ASN A 39 9.14 -0.68 5.11
C ASN A 39 7.91 -1.20 4.33
N LEU A 40 6.68 -0.98 4.80
CA LEU A 40 5.47 -1.47 4.14
C LEU A 40 4.72 -0.34 3.43
N ILE A 41 4.39 -0.60 2.16
CA ILE A 41 3.46 0.18 1.36
C ILE A 41 2.32 -0.73 0.93
N VAL A 42 1.09 -0.27 1.10
CA VAL A 42 -0.10 -0.93 0.57
C VAL A 42 -0.66 -0.07 -0.55
N VAL A 43 -0.86 -0.64 -1.74
CA VAL A 43 -1.37 0.05 -2.93
C VAL A 43 -2.77 -0.46 -3.23
N ASP A 44 -3.67 0.41 -3.67
CA ASP A 44 -5.03 0.02 -4.09
C ASP A 44 -5.52 0.92 -5.24
N THR A 45 -6.59 0.50 -5.91
CA THR A 45 -7.16 1.16 -7.08
C THR A 45 -8.67 1.25 -7.04
N PHE A 46 -9.19 2.34 -7.59
CA PHE A 46 -10.62 2.49 -7.84
C PHE A 46 -11.11 1.69 -9.07
N SER A 47 -10.21 1.04 -9.80
CA SER A 47 -10.56 0.34 -11.06
C SER A 47 -11.47 -0.87 -10.87
N LYS A 48 -11.36 -1.58 -9.74
CA LYS A 48 -12.01 -2.88 -9.52
C LYS A 48 -13.28 -2.72 -8.68
N SER A 49 -13.11 -2.38 -7.42
CA SER A 49 -14.21 -2.30 -6.45
C SER A 49 -15.21 -1.19 -6.76
N PHE A 50 -14.75 -0.12 -7.43
CA PHE A 50 -15.58 1.03 -7.78
C PHE A 50 -15.92 1.09 -9.28
N GLY A 51 -15.44 0.16 -10.11
CA GLY A 51 -15.70 0.18 -11.57
C GLY A 51 -15.12 1.39 -12.31
N MET A 52 -14.23 2.16 -11.67
CA MET A 52 -13.72 3.45 -12.18
C MET A 52 -12.42 3.30 -12.98
N ALA A 53 -12.29 2.23 -13.78
CA ALA A 53 -11.04 1.90 -14.48
C ALA A 53 -10.54 3.04 -15.40
N GLY A 54 -11.47 3.78 -16.02
CA GLY A 54 -11.16 4.89 -16.92
C GLY A 54 -10.58 6.15 -16.25
N LEU A 55 -10.80 6.36 -14.95
CA LEU A 55 -10.32 7.57 -14.24
C LEU A 55 -8.83 7.50 -13.88
N ARG A 56 -8.21 6.32 -14.01
CA ARG A 56 -6.81 6.11 -13.67
C ARG A 56 -6.42 6.51 -12.25
N LEU A 57 -7.38 6.43 -11.33
CA LEU A 57 -7.19 6.80 -9.93
C LEU A 57 -6.75 5.59 -9.09
N GLY A 58 -5.71 5.80 -8.31
CA GLY A 58 -5.19 4.85 -7.33
C GLY A 58 -4.62 5.60 -6.14
N TYR A 59 -4.35 4.86 -5.07
CA TYR A 59 -3.78 5.41 -3.85
C TYR A 59 -2.85 4.38 -3.22
N PHE A 60 -2.01 4.85 -2.30
CA PHE A 60 -1.24 3.99 -1.45
C PHE A 60 -1.27 4.49 -0.01
N ILE A 61 -1.03 3.58 0.92
CA ILE A 61 -0.90 3.84 2.35
C ILE A 61 0.50 3.40 2.74
N ALA A 62 1.27 4.33 3.30
CA ALA A 62 2.63 4.09 3.76
C ALA A 62 2.89 4.91 5.03
N ASN A 63 4.08 4.76 5.62
CA ASN A 63 4.48 5.61 6.74
C ASN A 63 4.66 7.07 6.29
N LYS A 64 4.63 7.99 7.27
CA LYS A 64 4.72 9.43 7.01
C LYS A 64 5.99 9.83 6.26
N GLU A 65 7.12 9.21 6.61
CA GLU A 65 8.42 9.47 6.00
C GLU A 65 8.42 9.16 4.50
N PHE A 66 7.84 8.02 4.11
CA PHE A 66 7.70 7.65 2.71
C PHE A 66 6.72 8.56 1.97
N THR A 67 5.55 8.85 2.55
CA THR A 67 4.56 9.73 1.90
C THR A 67 5.12 11.14 1.70
N ASP A 68 5.87 11.68 2.66
CA ASP A 68 6.50 13.00 2.56
C ASP A 68 7.56 13.01 1.44
N THR A 69 8.37 11.95 1.36
CA THR A 69 9.40 11.81 0.32
C THR A 69 8.78 11.68 -1.06
N PHE A 70 7.74 10.85 -1.19
CA PHE A 70 7.03 10.64 -2.44
C PHE A 70 6.41 11.94 -2.97
N ASN A 71 5.77 12.72 -2.09
CA ASN A 71 5.19 14.02 -2.45
C ASN A 71 6.24 15.03 -2.91
N ARG A 72 7.46 15.01 -2.37
CA ARG A 72 8.55 15.90 -2.82
C ARG A 72 9.05 15.54 -4.22
N ILE A 73 9.14 14.25 -4.55
CA ILE A 73 9.68 13.77 -5.83
C ILE A 73 8.65 13.96 -6.95
N LEU A 74 7.38 13.64 -6.71
CA LEU A 74 6.32 13.78 -7.72
C LEU A 74 5.90 15.22 -7.99
N GLN A 75 6.26 16.16 -7.11
CA GLN A 75 6.06 17.60 -7.33
C GLN A 75 7.23 18.26 -8.08
N TYR A 76 8.24 17.50 -8.53
CA TYR A 76 9.25 18.07 -9.41
C TYR A 76 8.61 18.29 -10.80
N PRO A 77 8.63 19.52 -11.34
CA PRO A 77 8.14 19.81 -12.68
C PRO A 77 8.92 19.07 -13.78
#